data_AF-A0A8I2B8R9-F1
#
_entry.id   AF-A0A8I2B8R9-F1
#
_cell.length_a   1.000
_cell.length_b   1.000
_cell.length_c   1.000
_cell.angle_alpha   90.00
_cell.angle_beta   90.00
_cell.angle_gamma   90.00
#
_symmetry.space_group_name_H-M   'P 1'
#
loop_
_entity.id
_entity.type
_entity.pdbx_description
1 polymer ?
#
loop_
_entity_poly.entity_id
_entity_poly.type
_entity_poly.pdbx_seq_one_letter_code
_entity_poly.pdbx_strand_id
1 'polypeptide(L)'
;MNTLNQCLCCLKQVPTFTPKDDSPINNICKDCKTKQLKLISEIQNKSLESIQKNPYLNALLDSVAKDEFNYIFPNSKSLQNSTLHKGSIELRKYMFSLLEEIHKFSYEASFECILYTNYFKNEDKSFFSAHFFQRNAVSKVIGAWEKILRFHSLYFGIAFDKNKKRNTLRNLQKKLNKTDYLKTDTYKELHNLKSKGLFKDIDETRKIYDHSLSYEAGRGIFATTNIVNTLSVHCSSLYKCLEDCIDLFKKSMRISSEKFVIDFQFKLPEVDENLYKKKIIKVQKKIKMKDLEIFQEKSKDYILKYESRLLEVKSWKSPIALLYYRLFDVSVRLHEAARSLAQMVDMHNIGLQHYSHPEDYWMHFDGLNYRYFLLSSLLRIYSVYDKIAIVIQELFEVNPNRKTFEGTIEYIRLNEKFYSGLPPMKICNRIQSNSAFKVIYKSRQNHFHLLTTQNVLSKTYKEVVDSEVFHAIIENSKLVYELIDSIDLGLIHFHLLADHQNK
;
A
#
# COMPACT_ATOMS: atom_id res chain seq x y z
N MET A 1 13.07 19.20 -25.94
CA MET A 1 13.91 18.20 -25.26
C MET A 1 15.36 18.65 -25.31
N ASN A 2 16.06 18.63 -24.18
CA ASN A 2 17.46 19.07 -24.10
C ASN A 2 18.39 17.95 -24.59
N THR A 3 19.43 18.31 -25.31
CA THR A 3 20.49 17.38 -25.72
C THR A 3 21.27 16.90 -24.50
N LEU A 4 21.62 15.62 -24.47
CA LEU A 4 22.43 15.02 -23.40
C LEU A 4 23.80 14.64 -23.96
N ASN A 5 24.85 15.00 -23.24
CA ASN A 5 26.24 14.61 -23.52
C ASN A 5 26.83 13.73 -22.39
N GLN A 6 25.98 13.31 -21.45
CA GLN A 6 26.35 12.50 -20.30
C GLN A 6 25.26 11.45 -20.04
N CYS A 7 25.67 10.21 -19.76
CA CYS A 7 24.77 9.14 -19.39
C CYS A 7 24.17 9.43 -18.00
N LEU A 8 22.84 9.49 -17.89
CA LEU A 8 22.17 9.77 -16.60
C LEU A 8 22.29 8.62 -15.57
N CYS A 9 22.83 7.47 -15.98
CA CYS A 9 23.09 6.35 -15.07
C CYS A 9 24.53 6.34 -14.55
N CYS A 10 25.51 6.23 -15.43
CA CYS A 10 26.91 6.05 -15.04
C CYS A 10 27.70 7.35 -15.02
N LEU A 11 27.05 8.47 -15.37
CA LEU A 11 27.64 9.80 -15.42
C LEU A 11 28.84 9.92 -16.37
N LYS A 12 29.07 8.92 -17.23
CA LYS A 12 30.11 8.96 -18.26
C LYS A 12 29.68 9.89 -19.40
N GLN A 13 30.63 10.64 -19.94
CA GLN A 13 30.42 11.38 -21.19
C GLN A 13 30.08 10.40 -22.32
N VAL A 14 29.15 10.81 -23.17
CA VAL A 14 28.67 10.04 -24.32
C VAL A 14 28.48 11.01 -25.50
N PRO A 15 28.57 10.52 -26.76
CA PRO A 15 28.27 11.35 -27.92
C PRO A 15 26.92 12.04 -27.74
N THR A 16 26.85 13.33 -28.03
CA THR A 16 25.63 14.12 -27.85
C THR A 16 24.47 13.44 -28.56
N PHE A 17 23.41 13.13 -27.83
CA PHE A 17 22.21 12.55 -28.39
C PHE A 17 20.98 13.31 -27.91
N THR A 18 19.98 13.36 -28.78
CA THR A 18 18.64 13.85 -28.43
C THR A 18 17.80 12.64 -28.03
N PRO A 19 17.28 12.57 -26.80
CA PRO A 19 16.36 11.52 -26.40
C PRO A 19 15.18 11.47 -27.38
N LYS A 20 14.78 10.27 -27.80
CA LYS A 20 13.63 10.10 -28.71
C LYS A 20 12.30 10.41 -28.02
N ASP A 21 12.27 10.21 -26.71
CA ASP A 21 11.16 10.43 -25.80
C ASP A 21 11.75 10.69 -24.41
N ASP A 22 10.90 10.95 -23.42
CA ASP A 22 11.36 11.12 -22.03
C ASP A 22 11.81 9.80 -21.39
N SER A 23 11.90 8.69 -22.15
CA SER A 23 12.11 7.39 -21.56
C SER A 23 13.45 7.30 -20.85
N PRO A 24 13.48 6.86 -19.59
CA PRO A 24 14.73 6.79 -18.86
C PRO A 24 15.80 5.93 -19.57
N ILE A 25 15.38 4.91 -20.33
CA ILE A 25 16.29 4.04 -21.09
C ILE A 25 16.92 4.72 -22.31
N ASN A 26 16.25 5.74 -22.85
CA ASN A 26 16.75 6.52 -23.98
C ASN A 26 17.69 7.63 -23.52
N ASN A 27 17.84 7.83 -22.20
CA ASN A 27 18.71 8.81 -21.57
C ASN A 27 20.03 8.22 -21.00
N ILE A 28 20.37 6.97 -21.35
CA ILE A 28 21.54 6.24 -20.83
C ILE A 28 22.41 5.65 -21.94
N CYS A 29 23.68 5.38 -21.66
CA CYS A 29 24.61 4.78 -22.62
C CYS A 29 24.25 3.33 -22.97
N LYS A 30 24.75 2.83 -24.11
CA LYS A 30 24.48 1.47 -24.61
C LYS A 30 24.77 0.38 -23.58
N ASP A 31 25.91 0.45 -22.88
CA ASP A 31 26.26 -0.54 -21.84
C ASP A 31 25.29 -0.54 -20.66
N CYS A 32 24.87 0.65 -20.21
CA CYS A 32 23.90 0.80 -19.13
C CYS A 32 22.53 0.27 -19.57
N LYS A 33 22.14 0.55 -20.82
CA LYS A 33 20.91 0.03 -21.43
C LYS A 33 20.90 -1.50 -21.48
N THR A 34 21.98 -2.14 -21.94
CA THR A 34 22.08 -3.60 -21.97
C THR A 34 21.99 -4.22 -20.56
N LYS A 35 22.69 -3.64 -19.58
CA LYS A 35 22.63 -4.09 -18.18
C LYS A 35 21.21 -3.94 -17.59
N GLN A 36 20.54 -2.82 -17.87
CA GLN A 36 19.16 -2.59 -17.44
C GLN A 36 18.19 -3.59 -18.05
N LEU A 37 18.24 -3.79 -19.37
CA LEU A 37 17.37 -4.75 -20.05
C LEU A 37 17.54 -6.17 -19.53
N LYS A 38 18.79 -6.56 -19.20
CA LYS A 38 19.06 -7.84 -18.55
C LYS A 38 18.37 -7.95 -17.19
N LEU A 39 18.56 -6.96 -16.30
CA LEU A 39 17.91 -6.93 -14.99
C LEU A 39 16.39 -6.95 -15.09
N ILE A 40 15.82 -6.19 -16.02
CA ILE A 40 14.37 -6.16 -16.29
C ILE A 40 13.86 -7.53 -16.73
N SER A 41 14.59 -8.23 -17.60
CA SER A 41 14.24 -9.59 -18.01
C SER A 41 14.33 -10.57 -16.83
N GLU A 42 15.36 -10.46 -15.99
CA GLU A 42 15.52 -11.31 -14.80
C GLU A 42 14.39 -11.09 -13.79
N ILE A 43 14.00 -9.83 -13.55
CA ILE A 43 12.86 -9.47 -12.69
C ILE A 43 11.57 -10.08 -13.22
N GLN A 44 11.30 -9.89 -14.52
CA GLN A 44 10.08 -10.37 -15.14
C GLN A 44 9.99 -11.90 -15.06
N ASN A 45 11.07 -12.61 -15.41
CA ASN A 45 11.09 -14.08 -15.39
C ASN A 45 10.86 -14.62 -13.97
N LYS A 46 11.56 -14.12 -12.95
CA LYS A 46 11.35 -14.55 -11.55
C LYS A 46 9.93 -14.29 -11.06
N SER A 47 9.36 -13.15 -11.44
CA SER A 47 8.00 -12.78 -11.04
C SER A 47 6.96 -13.65 -11.73
N LEU A 48 7.14 -13.94 -13.03
CA LEU A 48 6.30 -14.86 -13.79
C LEU A 48 6.38 -16.29 -13.24
N GLU A 49 7.58 -16.80 -12.96
CA GLU A 49 7.77 -18.12 -12.35
C GLU A 49 7.03 -18.24 -11.01
N SER A 50 7.04 -17.16 -10.20
CA SER A 50 6.30 -17.11 -8.94
C SER A 50 4.78 -17.14 -9.19
N ILE A 51 4.27 -16.30 -10.09
CA ILE A 51 2.84 -16.25 -10.42
C ILE A 51 2.34 -17.57 -11.02
N GLN A 52 3.15 -18.26 -11.82
CA GLN A 52 2.81 -19.56 -12.41
C GLN A 52 2.56 -20.65 -11.34
N LYS A 53 3.01 -20.46 -10.09
CA LYS A 53 2.67 -21.36 -8.97
C LYS A 53 1.27 -21.16 -8.40
N ASN A 54 0.57 -20.07 -8.74
CA ASN A 54 -0.74 -19.74 -8.17
C ASN A 54 -1.79 -20.86 -8.35
N PRO A 55 -1.93 -21.52 -9.52
CA PRO A 55 -2.90 -22.60 -9.66
C PRO A 55 -2.66 -23.74 -8.65
N TYR A 56 -1.39 -24.09 -8.43
CA TYR A 56 -1.01 -25.10 -7.44
C TYR A 56 -1.31 -24.64 -6.00
N LEU A 57 -0.94 -23.39 -5.65
CA LEU A 57 -1.21 -22.83 -4.33
C LEU A 57 -2.70 -22.70 -4.04
N ASN A 58 -3.49 -22.28 -5.02
CA ASN A 58 -4.95 -22.22 -4.93
C ASN A 58 -5.51 -23.61 -4.65
N ALA A 59 -5.08 -24.63 -5.40
CA ALA A 59 -5.50 -26.01 -5.16
C ALA A 59 -5.12 -26.51 -3.74
N LEU A 60 -3.95 -26.12 -3.23
CA LEU A 60 -3.56 -26.41 -1.84
C LEU A 60 -4.47 -25.71 -0.82
N LEU A 61 -4.75 -24.42 -1.01
CA LEU A 61 -5.61 -23.64 -0.13
C LEU A 61 -7.07 -24.15 -0.17
N ASP A 62 -7.57 -24.52 -1.35
CA ASP A 62 -8.91 -25.09 -1.53
C ASP A 62 -9.01 -26.47 -0.86
N SER A 63 -7.97 -27.30 -0.97
CA SER A 63 -7.88 -28.57 -0.24
C SER A 63 -7.93 -28.34 1.27
N VAL A 64 -7.11 -27.43 1.79
CA VAL A 64 -7.14 -27.06 3.22
C VAL A 64 -8.51 -26.55 3.64
N ALA A 65 -9.10 -25.66 2.84
CA ALA A 65 -10.42 -25.11 3.11
C ALA A 65 -11.48 -26.19 3.16
N LYS A 66 -11.44 -27.17 2.25
CA LYS A 66 -12.35 -28.32 2.19
C LYS A 66 -12.19 -29.25 3.39
N ASP A 67 -10.95 -29.61 3.73
CA ASP A 67 -10.64 -30.51 4.85
C ASP A 67 -11.06 -29.89 6.18
N GLU A 68 -10.83 -28.58 6.33
CA GLU A 68 -11.23 -27.83 7.51
C GLU A 68 -12.68 -27.33 7.45
N PHE A 69 -13.39 -27.40 6.32
CA PHE A 69 -14.77 -26.89 6.17
C PHE A 69 -15.72 -27.55 7.16
N ASN A 70 -15.50 -28.84 7.42
CA ASN A 70 -16.28 -29.62 8.40
C ASN A 70 -15.98 -29.22 9.86
N TYR A 71 -14.81 -28.63 10.15
CA TYR A 71 -14.36 -28.25 11.49
C TYR A 71 -14.48 -26.74 11.79
N ILE A 72 -14.29 -25.88 10.78
CA ILE A 72 -14.20 -24.42 10.87
C ILE A 72 -15.46 -23.72 10.34
N PHE A 73 -16.13 -24.28 9.31
CA PHE A 73 -17.16 -23.60 8.51
C PHE A 73 -18.50 -24.38 8.48
N PRO A 74 -19.20 -24.49 9.62
CA PRO A 74 -20.37 -25.34 9.74
C PRO A 74 -21.58 -24.76 9.00
N ASN A 75 -22.03 -25.47 7.97
CA ASN A 75 -23.40 -25.38 7.45
C ASN A 75 -24.31 -26.48 8.02
N SER A 76 -23.89 -27.21 9.07
CA SER A 76 -24.67 -28.32 9.62
C SER A 76 -24.81 -28.21 11.14
N LYS A 77 -25.92 -28.74 11.66
CA LYS A 77 -26.25 -28.90 13.10
C LYS A 77 -25.19 -29.67 13.92
N SER A 78 -24.04 -30.03 13.33
CA SER A 78 -22.94 -30.81 13.92
C SER A 78 -22.09 -30.04 14.93
N LEU A 79 -22.16 -28.70 14.95
CA LEU A 79 -21.45 -27.84 15.91
C LEU A 79 -21.77 -28.18 17.38
N GLN A 80 -22.97 -28.70 17.66
CA GLN A 80 -23.36 -29.12 19.01
C GLN A 80 -22.56 -30.34 19.52
N ASN A 81 -21.89 -31.08 18.62
CA ASN A 81 -21.13 -32.29 18.94
C ASN A 81 -19.61 -32.12 18.78
N SER A 82 -19.10 -30.92 18.47
CA SER A 82 -17.66 -30.67 18.34
C SER A 82 -16.99 -30.60 19.72
N THR A 83 -15.94 -31.39 19.94
CA THR A 83 -15.11 -31.38 21.17
C THR A 83 -14.16 -30.18 21.27
N LEU A 84 -14.09 -29.30 20.26
CA LEU A 84 -13.20 -28.14 20.25
C LEU A 84 -13.86 -26.92 20.91
N HIS A 85 -13.10 -26.20 21.74
CA HIS A 85 -13.54 -24.92 22.29
C HIS A 85 -13.82 -23.91 21.16
N LYS A 86 -14.88 -23.10 21.31
CA LYS A 86 -15.25 -22.01 20.38
C LYS A 86 -14.07 -21.11 19.99
N GLY A 87 -13.13 -20.85 20.91
CA GLY A 87 -11.92 -20.09 20.62
C GLY A 87 -10.94 -20.77 19.65
N SER A 88 -10.94 -22.10 19.57
CA SER A 88 -10.10 -22.85 18.62
C SER A 88 -10.59 -22.66 17.19
N ILE A 89 -11.91 -22.65 16.98
CA ILE A 89 -12.53 -22.40 15.68
C ILE A 89 -12.16 -20.99 15.20
N GLU A 90 -12.33 -19.98 16.03
CA GLU A 90 -12.00 -18.59 15.67
C GLU A 90 -10.51 -18.38 15.39
N LEU A 91 -9.61 -19.02 16.17
CA LEU A 91 -8.18 -18.96 15.88
C LEU A 91 -7.85 -19.62 14.52
N ARG A 92 -8.46 -20.77 14.21
CA ARG A 92 -8.23 -21.44 12.93
C ARG A 92 -8.73 -20.61 11.75
N LYS A 93 -9.90 -19.96 11.85
CA LYS A 93 -10.38 -18.98 10.85
C LYS A 93 -9.37 -17.85 10.64
N TYR A 94 -8.87 -17.28 11.74
CA TYR A 94 -7.86 -16.23 11.70
C TYR A 94 -6.58 -16.71 11.00
N MET A 95 -6.07 -17.89 11.37
CA MET A 95 -4.85 -18.43 10.77
C MET A 95 -5.02 -18.80 9.29
N PHE A 96 -6.18 -19.33 8.88
CA PHE A 96 -6.48 -19.57 7.47
C PHE A 96 -6.50 -18.25 6.68
N SER A 97 -7.11 -17.20 7.23
CA SER A 97 -7.10 -15.89 6.57
C SER A 97 -5.73 -15.22 6.54
N LEU A 98 -4.80 -15.56 7.44
CA LEU A 98 -3.39 -15.19 7.25
C LEU A 98 -2.81 -15.85 5.98
N LEU A 99 -3.11 -17.13 5.71
CA LEU A 99 -2.64 -17.82 4.50
C LEU A 99 -3.18 -17.15 3.23
N GLU A 100 -4.48 -16.85 3.19
CA GLU A 100 -5.12 -16.14 2.07
C GLU A 100 -4.45 -14.78 1.81
N GLU A 101 -4.17 -14.03 2.87
CA GLU A 101 -3.54 -12.71 2.72
C GLU A 101 -2.06 -12.78 2.38
N ILE A 102 -1.31 -13.77 2.88
CA ILE A 102 0.07 -14.02 2.46
C ILE A 102 0.09 -14.31 0.96
N HIS A 103 -0.78 -15.20 0.49
CA HIS A 103 -0.91 -15.53 -0.93
C HIS A 103 -1.24 -14.31 -1.77
N LYS A 104 -2.30 -13.58 -1.41
CA LYS A 104 -2.69 -12.34 -2.08
C LYS A 104 -1.55 -11.33 -2.15
N PHE A 105 -0.91 -11.02 -1.02
CA PHE A 105 0.11 -9.97 -0.99
C PHE A 105 1.37 -10.38 -1.77
N SER A 106 1.73 -11.66 -1.74
CA SER A 106 2.86 -12.19 -2.50
C SER A 106 2.59 -12.16 -4.00
N TYR A 107 1.37 -12.53 -4.40
CA TYR A 107 0.90 -12.44 -5.78
C TYR A 107 0.92 -11.00 -6.28
N GLU A 108 0.23 -10.10 -5.57
CA GLU A 108 0.14 -8.70 -5.97
C GLU A 108 1.53 -8.06 -5.99
N ALA A 109 2.44 -8.37 -5.07
CA ALA A 109 3.81 -7.85 -5.11
C ALA A 109 4.60 -8.34 -6.34
N SER A 110 4.46 -9.61 -6.71
CA SER A 110 5.07 -10.18 -7.92
C SER A 110 4.50 -9.51 -9.18
N PHE A 111 3.19 -9.29 -9.18
CA PHE A 111 2.50 -8.64 -10.28
C PHE A 111 2.96 -7.18 -10.46
N GLU A 112 3.14 -6.42 -9.38
CA GLU A 112 3.70 -5.06 -9.44
C GLU A 112 5.12 -5.03 -10.02
N CYS A 113 5.93 -6.05 -9.76
CA CYS A 113 7.25 -6.18 -10.37
C CYS A 113 7.12 -6.38 -11.89
N ILE A 114 6.13 -7.15 -12.36
CA ILE A 114 5.84 -7.31 -13.78
C ILE A 114 5.34 -6.00 -14.38
N LEU A 115 4.38 -5.33 -13.75
CA LEU A 115 3.87 -4.03 -14.21
C LEU A 115 5.00 -3.00 -14.33
N TYR A 116 5.92 -2.97 -13.37
CA TYR A 116 7.12 -2.16 -13.45
C TYR A 116 7.97 -2.50 -14.69
N THR A 117 8.20 -3.78 -14.97
CA THR A 117 8.95 -4.19 -16.17
C THR A 117 8.24 -3.89 -17.47
N ASN A 118 6.90 -3.97 -17.50
CA ASN A 118 6.08 -3.62 -18.65
C ASN A 118 6.10 -2.12 -18.90
N TYR A 119 5.91 -1.32 -17.83
CA TYR A 119 6.07 0.13 -17.86
C TYR A 119 7.45 0.56 -18.37
N PHE A 120 8.49 -0.18 -18.01
CA PHE A 120 9.85 0.07 -18.49
C PHE A 120 10.01 -0.22 -20.00
N LYS A 121 9.22 -1.13 -20.58
CA LYS A 121 9.30 -1.53 -21.99
C LYS A 121 8.43 -0.67 -22.91
N ASN A 122 7.18 -0.43 -22.50
CA ASN A 122 6.20 0.35 -23.24
C ASN A 122 5.65 1.43 -22.29
N GLU A 123 6.09 2.67 -22.50
CA GLU A 123 5.73 3.77 -21.61
C GLU A 123 4.30 4.24 -21.85
N ASP A 124 3.42 4.01 -20.88
CA ASP A 124 2.30 4.89 -20.65
C ASP A 124 2.55 5.72 -19.39
N LYS A 125 3.31 6.80 -19.56
CA LYS A 125 3.60 7.78 -18.51
C LYS A 125 2.37 8.58 -18.05
N SER A 126 1.25 8.48 -18.76
CA SER A 126 0.02 9.18 -18.40
C SER A 126 -0.74 8.53 -17.24
N PHE A 127 -0.33 7.31 -16.84
CA PHE A 127 -1.12 6.43 -15.99
C PHE A 127 -0.55 6.24 -14.58
N PHE A 128 0.71 5.78 -14.44
CA PHE A 128 1.37 5.52 -13.15
C PHE A 128 2.88 5.79 -13.23
N SER A 129 3.48 6.22 -12.12
CA SER A 129 4.94 6.43 -12.03
C SER A 129 5.67 5.09 -11.81
N ALA A 130 6.96 4.97 -12.18
CA ALA A 130 7.77 3.82 -11.79
C ALA A 130 7.78 3.59 -10.26
N HIS A 131 7.68 4.68 -9.48
CA HIS A 131 7.59 4.63 -8.03
C HIS A 131 6.25 4.12 -7.51
N PHE A 132 5.16 4.23 -8.29
CA PHE A 132 3.86 3.66 -7.96
C PHE A 132 3.96 2.15 -7.74
N PHE A 133 4.52 1.44 -8.73
CA PHE A 133 4.66 -0.01 -8.71
C PHE A 133 5.62 -0.47 -7.61
N GLN A 134 6.76 0.21 -7.49
CA GLN A 134 7.75 -0.06 -6.46
C GLN A 134 7.18 0.12 -5.04
N ARG A 135 6.47 1.23 -4.77
CA ARG A 135 5.83 1.49 -3.46
C ARG A 135 4.82 0.41 -3.12
N ASN A 136 3.97 0.03 -4.08
CA ASN A 136 3.00 -1.02 -3.88
C ASN A 136 3.66 -2.35 -3.53
N ALA A 137 4.65 -2.76 -4.31
CA ALA A 137 5.40 -3.99 -4.08
C ALA A 137 6.07 -3.98 -2.70
N VAL A 138 6.74 -2.88 -2.30
CA VAL A 138 7.31 -2.71 -0.95
C VAL A 138 6.25 -2.93 0.14
N SER A 139 5.13 -2.24 0.03
CA SER A 139 4.02 -2.33 0.99
C SER A 139 3.49 -3.76 1.13
N LYS A 140 3.31 -4.45 0.01
CA LYS A 140 2.80 -5.82 -0.06
C LYS A 140 3.81 -6.85 0.45
N VAL A 141 5.10 -6.71 0.10
CA VAL A 141 6.16 -7.57 0.62
C VAL A 141 6.28 -7.45 2.13
N ILE A 142 6.32 -6.23 2.68
CA ILE A 142 6.33 -6.01 4.13
C ILE A 142 5.09 -6.67 4.75
N GLY A 143 3.90 -6.36 4.23
CA GLY A 143 2.64 -6.89 4.72
C GLY A 143 2.56 -8.43 4.70
N ALA A 144 3.15 -9.10 3.72
CA ALA A 144 3.22 -10.56 3.65
C ALA A 144 4.16 -11.13 4.73
N TRP A 145 5.34 -10.54 4.91
CA TRP A 145 6.27 -10.94 5.98
C TRP A 145 5.67 -10.74 7.38
N GLU A 146 4.93 -9.65 7.60
CA GLU A 146 4.25 -9.45 8.89
C GLU A 146 3.27 -10.60 9.19
N LYS A 147 2.54 -11.06 8.16
CA LYS A 147 1.54 -12.12 8.28
C LYS A 147 2.18 -13.50 8.45
N ILE A 148 3.26 -13.80 7.72
CA ILE A 148 4.06 -15.02 7.93
C ILE A 148 4.54 -15.09 9.38
N LEU A 149 5.15 -14.03 9.89
CA LEU A 149 5.66 -14.03 11.27
C LEU A 149 4.55 -14.17 12.32
N ARG A 150 3.38 -13.56 12.08
CA ARG A 150 2.20 -13.75 12.92
C ARG A 150 1.68 -15.17 12.86
N PHE A 151 1.59 -15.76 11.67
CA PHE A 151 1.16 -17.16 11.48
C PHE A 151 2.04 -18.10 12.29
N HIS A 152 3.36 -18.01 12.10
CA HIS A 152 4.33 -18.81 12.86
C HIS A 152 4.23 -18.56 14.36
N SER A 153 4.03 -17.31 14.80
CA SER A 153 3.86 -16.98 16.22
C SER A 153 2.64 -17.69 16.84
N LEU A 154 1.54 -17.80 16.09
CA LEU A 154 0.35 -18.50 16.54
C LEU A 154 0.55 -20.02 16.51
N TYR A 155 1.15 -20.54 15.43
CA TYR A 155 1.44 -21.95 15.26
C TYR A 155 2.33 -22.50 16.39
N PHE A 156 3.46 -21.85 16.66
CA PHE A 156 4.40 -22.23 17.72
C PHE A 156 3.95 -21.76 19.12
N GLY A 157 2.73 -21.24 19.25
CA GLY A 157 2.11 -20.96 20.53
C GLY A 157 2.80 -19.86 21.36
N ILE A 158 3.42 -18.89 20.70
CA ILE A 158 4.10 -17.76 21.36
C ILE A 158 3.12 -17.01 22.27
N ALA A 159 3.49 -16.84 23.54
CA ALA A 159 2.71 -16.06 24.49
C ALA A 159 2.73 -14.57 24.10
N PHE A 160 1.58 -14.05 23.70
CA PHE A 160 1.38 -12.63 23.43
C PHE A 160 1.32 -11.84 24.74
N ASP A 161 1.93 -10.66 24.77
CA ASP A 161 1.90 -9.73 25.90
C ASP A 161 0.51 -9.10 26.01
N LYS A 162 -0.03 -9.01 27.23
CA LYS A 162 -1.30 -8.32 27.50
C LYS A 162 -1.27 -6.87 26.98
N ASN A 163 -0.12 -6.20 27.10
CA ASN A 163 0.10 -4.93 26.44
C ASN A 163 0.36 -5.18 24.95
N LYS A 164 -0.69 -5.03 24.13
CA LYS A 164 -0.66 -5.26 22.68
C LYS A 164 0.45 -4.50 21.95
N LYS A 165 0.86 -3.33 22.45
CA LYS A 165 1.96 -2.53 21.86
C LYS A 165 3.31 -3.24 21.95
N ARG A 166 3.48 -4.19 22.88
CA ARG A 166 4.71 -4.99 23.03
C ARG A 166 4.75 -6.20 22.10
N ASN A 167 3.66 -6.56 21.42
CA ASN A 167 3.61 -7.65 20.43
C ASN A 167 4.09 -7.18 19.05
N THR A 168 5.19 -6.44 19.01
CA THR A 168 5.82 -6.02 17.75
C THR A 168 6.45 -7.23 17.06
N LEU A 169 6.57 -7.19 15.73
CA LEU A 169 7.20 -8.29 14.96
C LEU A 169 8.61 -8.62 15.46
N ARG A 170 9.38 -7.61 15.86
CA ARG A 170 10.71 -7.80 16.47
C ARG A 170 10.64 -8.64 17.75
N ASN A 171 9.67 -8.37 18.61
CA ASN A 171 9.50 -9.10 19.87
C ASN A 171 8.94 -10.51 19.63
N LEU A 172 8.00 -10.66 18.68
CA LEU A 172 7.48 -11.96 18.26
C LEU A 172 8.61 -12.83 17.67
N GLN A 173 9.44 -12.27 16.78
CA GLN A 173 10.62 -12.96 16.22
C GLN A 173 11.58 -13.44 17.31
N LYS A 174 11.88 -12.59 18.31
CA LYS A 174 12.76 -12.97 19.43
C LYS A 174 12.21 -14.16 20.22
N LYS A 175 10.89 -14.24 20.37
CA LYS A 175 10.23 -15.36 21.04
C LYS A 175 10.19 -16.60 20.14
N LEU A 176 9.92 -16.44 18.84
CA LEU A 176 9.97 -17.50 17.83
C LEU A 176 11.35 -18.16 17.72
N ASN A 177 12.43 -17.38 17.82
CA ASN A 177 13.78 -17.93 17.79
C ASN A 177 14.12 -18.84 18.99
N LYS A 178 13.19 -19.04 19.94
CA LYS A 178 13.30 -19.98 21.07
C LYS A 178 12.45 -21.24 20.88
N THR A 179 11.85 -21.44 19.70
CA THR A 179 10.99 -22.59 19.39
C THR A 179 11.53 -23.37 18.20
N ASP A 180 10.84 -24.46 17.81
CA ASP A 180 11.14 -25.23 16.61
C ASP A 180 10.95 -24.46 15.29
N TYR A 181 10.51 -23.19 15.35
CA TYR A 181 10.52 -22.28 14.22
C TYR A 181 11.87 -22.22 13.51
N LEU A 182 12.98 -22.37 14.24
CA LEU A 182 14.34 -22.41 13.65
C LEU A 182 14.55 -23.52 12.63
N LYS A 183 13.73 -24.58 12.65
CA LYS A 183 13.81 -25.72 11.74
C LYS A 183 12.99 -25.53 10.45
N THR A 184 12.16 -24.49 10.39
CA THR A 184 11.26 -24.23 9.26
C THR A 184 12.01 -23.68 8.05
N ASP A 185 11.48 -23.91 6.85
CA ASP A 185 12.03 -23.32 5.64
C ASP A 185 11.83 -21.80 5.62
N THR A 186 10.75 -21.32 6.24
CA THR A 186 10.55 -19.88 6.51
C THR A 186 11.74 -19.26 7.25
N TYR A 187 12.26 -19.91 8.29
CA TYR A 187 13.42 -19.39 9.03
C TYR A 187 14.67 -19.31 8.15
N LYS A 188 14.94 -20.36 7.36
CA LYS A 188 16.10 -20.42 6.45
C LYS A 188 16.04 -19.31 5.41
N GLU A 189 14.88 -19.13 4.76
CA GLU A 189 14.69 -18.08 3.75
C GLU A 189 14.83 -16.69 4.37
N LEU A 190 14.24 -16.46 5.54
CA LEU A 190 14.36 -15.19 6.26
C LEU A 190 15.81 -14.87 6.65
N HIS A 191 16.59 -15.87 7.09
CA HIS A 191 18.01 -15.69 7.39
C HIS A 191 18.84 -15.39 6.13
N ASN A 192 18.58 -16.12 5.03
CA ASN A 192 19.22 -15.90 3.73
C ASN A 192 19.00 -14.45 3.24
N LEU A 193 17.76 -13.96 3.24
CA LEU A 193 17.43 -12.59 2.85
C LEU A 193 18.07 -11.53 3.77
N LYS A 194 18.11 -11.78 5.09
CA LYS A 194 18.78 -10.90 6.05
C LYS A 194 20.29 -10.83 5.81
N SER A 195 20.94 -11.97 5.58
CA SER A 195 22.39 -12.04 5.35
C SER A 195 22.82 -11.26 4.11
N LYS A 196 21.93 -11.13 3.13
CA LYS A 196 22.11 -10.35 1.89
C LYS A 196 21.74 -8.87 2.03
N GLY A 197 21.26 -8.42 3.19
CA GLY A 197 20.85 -7.04 3.43
C GLY A 197 19.50 -6.64 2.82
N LEU A 198 18.76 -7.56 2.18
CA LEU A 198 17.60 -7.22 1.35
C LEU A 198 16.41 -6.62 2.14
N PHE A 199 16.25 -7.02 3.41
CA PHE A 199 15.26 -6.39 4.29
C PHE A 199 15.58 -4.92 4.61
N LYS A 200 16.88 -4.55 4.66
CA LYS A 200 17.30 -3.18 4.91
C LYS A 200 16.89 -2.29 3.73
N ASP A 201 17.12 -2.77 2.50
CA ASP A 201 16.77 -2.04 1.27
C ASP A 201 15.27 -1.73 1.20
N ILE A 202 14.41 -2.70 1.58
CA ILE A 202 12.95 -2.52 1.61
C ILE A 202 12.53 -1.52 2.72
N ASP A 203 13.10 -1.62 3.92
CA ASP A 203 12.76 -0.72 5.04
C ASP A 203 13.20 0.72 4.78
N GLU A 204 14.38 0.92 4.19
CA GLU A 204 14.87 2.23 3.77
C GLU A 204 13.99 2.81 2.66
N THR A 205 13.64 2.01 1.65
CA THR A 205 12.73 2.43 0.58
C THR A 205 11.37 2.85 1.13
N ARG A 206 10.78 2.08 2.07
CA ARG A 206 9.52 2.46 2.74
C ARG A 206 9.66 3.82 3.44
N LYS A 207 10.71 4.00 4.24
CA LYS A 207 10.93 5.25 4.98
C LYS A 207 11.07 6.46 4.07
N ILE A 208 11.74 6.33 2.92
CA ILE A 208 11.87 7.42 1.95
C ILE A 208 10.49 7.80 1.40
N TYR A 209 9.68 6.81 1.00
CA TYR A 209 8.33 7.05 0.53
C TYR A 209 7.42 7.69 1.58
N ASP A 210 7.52 7.28 2.84
CA ASP A 210 6.69 7.80 3.93
C ASP A 210 7.16 9.19 4.38
N HIS A 211 8.48 9.45 4.48
CA HIS A 211 9.01 10.61 5.21
C HIS A 211 9.90 11.58 4.40
N SER A 212 10.45 11.18 3.26
CA SER A 212 11.35 12.01 2.43
C SER A 212 10.67 12.49 1.15
N LEU A 213 11.38 13.07 0.18
CA LEU A 213 10.78 13.31 -1.14
C LEU A 213 10.73 11.97 -1.90
N SER A 214 9.58 11.61 -2.49
CA SER A 214 9.47 10.33 -3.24
C SER A 214 10.51 10.20 -4.35
N TYR A 215 10.93 11.31 -4.95
CA TYR A 215 11.98 11.38 -5.97
C TYR A 215 13.40 11.05 -5.46
N GLU A 216 13.58 10.99 -4.14
CA GLU A 216 14.82 10.51 -3.53
C GLU A 216 14.85 8.98 -3.38
N ALA A 217 13.71 8.30 -3.55
CA ALA A 217 13.64 6.85 -3.50
C ALA A 217 14.24 6.27 -4.78
N GLY A 218 15.44 5.71 -4.67
CA GLY A 218 16.18 5.22 -5.83
C GLY A 218 16.64 6.38 -6.72
N ARG A 219 17.61 7.17 -6.23
CA ARG A 219 18.25 8.25 -7.00
C ARG A 219 18.91 7.68 -8.28
N GLY A 220 18.14 7.57 -9.35
CA GLY A 220 18.53 7.03 -10.65
C GLY A 220 17.87 5.69 -11.00
N ILE A 221 17.70 5.45 -12.31
CA ILE A 221 17.00 4.29 -12.88
C ILE A 221 17.50 2.96 -12.31
N PHE A 222 18.82 2.79 -12.21
CA PHE A 222 19.44 1.58 -11.66
C PHE A 222 19.05 1.31 -10.21
N ALA A 223 18.94 2.35 -9.38
CA ALA A 223 18.58 2.19 -7.99
C ALA A 223 17.11 1.71 -7.87
N THR A 224 16.21 2.31 -8.66
CA THR A 224 14.81 1.85 -8.77
C THR A 224 14.73 0.39 -9.23
N THR A 225 15.40 0.02 -10.32
CA THR A 225 15.38 -1.36 -10.84
C THR A 225 16.02 -2.36 -9.88
N ASN A 226 17.09 -1.99 -9.18
CA ASN A 226 17.72 -2.84 -8.16
C ASN A 226 16.79 -3.10 -6.97
N ILE A 227 16.02 -2.10 -6.55
CA ILE A 227 15.02 -2.29 -5.50
C ILE A 227 13.91 -3.22 -6.00
N VAL A 228 13.46 -3.09 -7.26
CA VAL A 228 12.47 -4.03 -7.82
C VAL A 228 13.03 -5.45 -7.95
N ASN A 229 14.30 -5.62 -8.30
CA ASN A 229 14.96 -6.93 -8.26
C ASN A 229 15.07 -7.49 -6.84
N THR A 230 15.30 -6.64 -5.85
CA THR A 230 15.23 -7.04 -4.43
C THR A 230 13.82 -7.53 -4.09
N LEU A 231 12.78 -6.80 -4.51
CA LEU A 231 11.39 -7.17 -4.29
C LEU A 231 11.04 -8.51 -4.96
N SER A 232 11.49 -8.77 -6.19
CA SER A 232 11.25 -10.04 -6.87
C SER A 232 11.88 -11.24 -6.14
N VAL A 233 13.08 -11.05 -5.57
CA VAL A 233 13.74 -12.08 -4.73
C VAL A 233 12.96 -12.32 -3.43
N HIS A 234 12.42 -11.27 -2.80
CA HIS A 234 11.50 -11.43 -1.67
C HIS A 234 10.23 -12.18 -2.08
N CYS A 235 9.62 -11.86 -3.23
CA CYS A 235 8.43 -12.55 -3.73
C CYS A 235 8.66 -14.06 -3.88
N SER A 236 9.73 -14.49 -4.54
CA SER A 236 10.03 -15.92 -4.68
C SER A 236 10.18 -16.62 -3.32
N SER A 237 10.76 -15.92 -2.32
CA SER A 237 10.90 -16.44 -0.96
C SER A 237 9.56 -16.52 -0.23
N LEU A 238 8.68 -15.52 -0.42
CA LEU A 238 7.35 -15.47 0.17
C LEU A 238 6.47 -16.64 -0.31
N TYR A 239 6.55 -16.99 -1.59
CA TYR A 239 5.85 -18.16 -2.14
C TYR A 239 6.27 -19.47 -1.44
N LYS A 240 7.58 -19.67 -1.23
CA LYS A 240 8.07 -20.84 -0.47
C LYS A 240 7.63 -20.82 1.00
N CYS A 241 7.67 -19.66 1.63
CA CYS A 241 7.22 -19.51 3.01
C CYS A 241 5.71 -19.77 3.14
N LEU A 242 4.90 -19.42 2.12
CA LEU A 242 3.48 -19.74 2.06
C LEU A 242 3.26 -21.25 1.98
N GLU A 243 3.99 -21.97 1.13
CA GLU A 243 3.94 -23.44 1.05
C GLU A 243 4.24 -24.05 2.44
N ASP A 244 5.31 -23.59 3.12
CA ASP A 244 5.66 -24.01 4.49
C ASP A 244 4.54 -23.68 5.51
N CYS A 245 3.92 -22.50 5.44
CA CYS A 245 2.79 -22.15 6.31
C CYS A 245 1.57 -23.04 6.07
N ILE A 246 1.25 -23.36 4.81
CA ILE A 246 0.15 -24.26 4.45
C ILE A 246 0.41 -25.67 5.00
N ASP A 247 1.63 -26.18 4.85
CA ASP A 247 2.02 -27.50 5.36
C ASP A 247 1.95 -27.58 6.88
N LEU A 248 2.41 -26.54 7.58
CA LEU A 248 2.28 -26.44 9.03
C LEU A 248 0.80 -26.42 9.44
N PHE A 249 -0.03 -25.62 8.77
CA PHE A 249 -1.47 -25.55 9.03
C PHE A 249 -2.15 -26.92 8.90
N LYS A 250 -1.79 -27.71 7.89
CA LYS A 250 -2.30 -29.08 7.67
C LYS A 250 -1.88 -30.07 8.77
N LYS A 251 -0.66 -29.95 9.31
CA LYS A 251 -0.09 -30.93 10.24
C LYS A 251 -0.78 -30.94 11.61
N SER A 252 -0.90 -29.80 12.26
CA SER A 252 -1.45 -29.72 13.61
C SER A 252 -1.78 -28.29 14.01
N MET A 253 -2.94 -28.06 14.59
CA MET A 253 -3.36 -26.73 15.03
C MET A 253 -3.68 -26.70 16.52
N ARG A 254 -3.20 -25.65 17.19
CA ARG A 254 -3.32 -25.48 18.64
C ARG A 254 -4.78 -25.30 19.08
N ILE A 255 -5.14 -25.95 20.18
CA ILE A 255 -6.40 -25.69 20.90
C ILE A 255 -6.30 -24.37 21.67
N SER A 256 -7.30 -23.51 21.52
CA SER A 256 -7.36 -22.18 22.14
C SER A 256 -8.69 -21.91 22.81
N SER A 257 -8.64 -21.18 23.94
CA SER A 257 -9.83 -20.75 24.68
C SER A 257 -10.45 -19.49 24.05
N GLU A 258 -11.74 -19.25 24.30
CA GLU A 258 -12.42 -18.04 23.83
C GLU A 258 -11.80 -16.76 24.42
N LYS A 259 -11.35 -16.82 25.69
CA LYS A 259 -10.63 -15.72 26.34
C LYS A 259 -9.37 -15.31 25.58
N PHE A 260 -8.57 -16.29 25.11
CA PHE A 260 -7.36 -16.01 24.33
C PHE A 260 -7.70 -15.26 23.02
N VAL A 261 -8.75 -15.69 22.32
CA VAL A 261 -9.22 -15.04 21.09
C VAL A 261 -9.67 -13.60 21.33
N ILE A 262 -10.41 -13.36 22.42
CA ILE A 262 -10.91 -12.02 22.79
C ILE A 262 -9.75 -11.11 23.20
N ASP A 263 -8.89 -11.58 24.12
CA ASP A 263 -7.77 -10.80 24.67
C ASP A 263 -6.86 -10.28 23.55
N PHE A 264 -6.63 -11.10 22.52
CA PHE A 264 -5.74 -10.78 21.41
C PHE A 264 -6.43 -10.36 20.10
N GLN A 265 -7.77 -10.22 20.10
CA GLN A 265 -8.57 -9.76 18.96
C GLN A 265 -8.38 -10.61 17.69
N PHE A 266 -8.36 -11.93 17.83
CA PHE A 266 -8.34 -12.86 16.68
C PHE A 266 -9.73 -13.11 16.09
N LYS A 267 -10.78 -12.59 16.72
CA LYS A 267 -12.15 -12.72 16.23
C LYS A 267 -12.33 -11.93 14.93
N LEU A 268 -12.86 -12.59 13.91
CA LEU A 268 -13.22 -11.92 12.66
C LEU A 268 -14.43 -10.98 12.90
N PRO A 269 -14.58 -9.91 12.11
CA PRO A 269 -15.74 -9.02 12.23
C PRO A 269 -17.06 -9.81 12.07
N GLU A 270 -17.98 -9.68 13.03
CA GLU A 270 -19.33 -10.24 12.89
C GLU A 270 -20.11 -9.42 11.86
N VAL A 271 -20.70 -10.11 10.88
CA VAL A 271 -21.47 -9.50 9.79
C VAL A 271 -22.95 -9.47 10.17
N ASP A 272 -23.50 -8.27 10.39
CA ASP A 272 -24.95 -8.06 10.48
C ASP A 272 -25.55 -7.98 9.06
N GLU A 273 -25.91 -9.12 8.49
CA GLU A 273 -26.43 -9.20 7.12
C GLU A 273 -27.64 -8.30 6.88
N ASN A 274 -28.52 -8.12 7.87
CA ASN A 274 -29.71 -7.28 7.74
C ASN A 274 -29.34 -5.80 7.67
N LEU A 275 -28.38 -5.36 8.47
CA LEU A 275 -27.82 -4.01 8.39
C LEU A 275 -27.11 -3.78 7.04
N TYR A 276 -26.30 -4.73 6.58
CA TYR A 276 -25.55 -4.59 5.33
C TYR A 276 -26.47 -4.60 4.10
N LYS A 277 -27.52 -5.43 4.08
CA LYS A 277 -28.58 -5.38 3.04
C LYS A 277 -29.32 -4.04 3.01
N LYS A 278 -29.50 -3.36 4.14
CA LYS A 278 -30.06 -1.99 4.15
C LYS A 278 -29.05 -0.94 3.68
N LYS A 279 -27.79 -1.10 4.06
CA LYS A 279 -26.70 -0.19 3.67
C LYS A 279 -26.41 -0.25 2.18
N ILE A 280 -26.42 -1.42 1.55
CA ILE A 280 -26.07 -1.57 0.13
C ILE A 280 -27.01 -0.75 -0.77
N ILE A 281 -28.31 -0.70 -0.46
CA ILE A 281 -29.30 0.13 -1.17
C ILE A 281 -28.95 1.62 -1.07
N LYS A 282 -28.47 2.08 0.10
CA LYS A 282 -28.06 3.48 0.31
C LYS A 282 -26.73 3.82 -0.37
N VAL A 283 -25.87 2.83 -0.54
CA VAL A 283 -24.49 3.01 -1.03
C VAL A 283 -24.41 2.87 -2.54
N GLN A 284 -25.16 1.97 -3.17
CA GLN A 284 -25.28 1.86 -4.63
C GLN A 284 -25.89 3.12 -5.26
N LYS A 285 -26.81 3.82 -4.57
CA LYS A 285 -27.35 5.12 -5.01
C LYS A 285 -26.33 6.27 -4.93
N LYS A 286 -25.16 6.07 -4.32
CA LYS A 286 -24.19 7.14 -4.03
C LYS A 286 -22.96 7.16 -4.94
N ILE A 287 -22.67 6.10 -5.72
CA ILE A 287 -21.52 6.12 -6.65
C ILE A 287 -21.83 7.14 -7.74
N LYS A 288 -21.42 8.38 -7.52
CA LYS A 288 -21.59 9.48 -8.45
C LYS A 288 -20.39 9.49 -9.37
N MET A 289 -20.53 8.90 -10.55
CA MET A 289 -19.48 8.91 -11.59
C MET A 289 -18.93 10.33 -11.83
N LYS A 290 -19.83 11.32 -11.81
CA LYS A 290 -19.47 12.74 -11.90
C LYS A 290 -18.48 13.19 -10.82
N ASP A 291 -18.59 12.71 -9.57
CA ASP A 291 -17.66 13.10 -8.52
C ASP A 291 -16.26 12.49 -8.75
N LEU A 292 -16.21 11.28 -9.34
CA LEU A 292 -14.95 10.64 -9.75
C LEU A 292 -14.32 11.35 -10.96
N GLU A 293 -15.11 11.73 -11.96
CA GLU A 293 -14.66 12.53 -13.11
C GLU A 293 -14.05 13.85 -12.66
N ILE A 294 -14.76 14.60 -11.80
CA ILE A 294 -14.25 15.85 -11.20
C ILE A 294 -12.95 15.58 -10.42
N PHE A 295 -12.88 14.49 -9.67
CA PHE A 295 -11.65 14.15 -8.94
C PHE A 295 -10.47 13.88 -9.88
N GLN A 296 -10.71 13.16 -10.99
CA GLN A 296 -9.70 12.89 -12.00
C GLN A 296 -9.21 14.16 -12.70
N GLU A 297 -10.13 15.00 -13.16
CA GLU A 297 -9.81 16.29 -13.80
C GLU A 297 -8.99 17.17 -12.87
N LYS A 298 -9.52 17.41 -11.66
CA LYS A 298 -8.84 18.23 -10.66
C LYS A 298 -7.46 17.68 -10.30
N SER A 299 -7.28 16.36 -10.26
CA SER A 299 -5.96 15.78 -10.00
C SER A 299 -4.94 16.12 -11.09
N LYS A 300 -5.34 16.14 -12.37
CA LYS A 300 -4.46 16.52 -13.48
C LYS A 300 -4.08 18.00 -13.40
N ASP A 301 -5.06 18.86 -13.12
CA ASP A 301 -4.83 20.31 -13.00
C ASP A 301 -3.80 20.63 -11.92
N TYR A 302 -3.83 19.92 -10.79
CA TYR A 302 -2.87 20.13 -9.71
C TYR A 302 -1.47 19.65 -10.06
N ILE A 303 -1.33 18.57 -10.83
CA ILE A 303 -0.01 18.15 -11.36
C ILE A 303 0.59 19.29 -12.19
N LEU A 304 -0.16 19.77 -13.18
CA LEU A 304 0.30 20.84 -14.09
C LEU A 304 0.58 22.15 -13.33
N LYS A 305 -0.29 22.51 -12.36
CA LYS A 305 -0.10 23.67 -11.49
C LYS A 305 1.23 23.60 -10.76
N TYR A 306 1.53 22.47 -10.12
CA TYR A 306 2.74 22.33 -9.30
C TYR A 306 4.00 22.08 -10.14
N GLU A 307 3.91 21.50 -11.33
CA GLU A 307 5.01 21.48 -12.29
C GLU A 307 5.42 22.90 -12.69
N SER A 308 4.44 23.75 -13.04
CA SER A 308 4.67 25.16 -13.35
C SER A 308 5.27 25.91 -12.15
N ARG A 309 4.69 25.72 -10.95
CA ARG A 309 5.16 26.35 -9.72
C ARG A 309 6.58 25.94 -9.36
N LEU A 310 6.98 24.69 -9.59
CA LEU A 310 8.35 24.23 -9.37
C LEU A 310 9.35 24.89 -10.33
N LEU A 311 8.96 25.22 -11.56
CA LEU A 311 9.79 26.00 -12.48
C LEU A 311 9.96 27.44 -12.00
N GLU A 312 8.87 28.04 -11.53
CA GLU A 312 8.85 29.39 -10.95
C GLU A 312 9.79 29.48 -9.73
N VAL A 313 9.60 28.60 -8.75
CA VAL A 313 10.29 28.66 -7.45
C VAL A 313 11.78 28.36 -7.53
N LYS A 314 12.24 27.63 -8.57
CA LYS A 314 13.68 27.44 -8.83
C LYS A 314 14.42 28.77 -9.00
N SER A 315 13.73 29.81 -9.46
CA SER A 315 14.31 31.15 -9.60
C SER A 315 14.42 31.91 -8.27
N TRP A 316 13.67 31.52 -7.23
CA TRP A 316 13.53 32.28 -5.98
C TRP A 316 14.68 32.07 -4.99
N LYS A 317 15.61 31.12 -5.22
CA LYS A 317 16.73 30.76 -4.32
C LYS A 317 16.32 30.66 -2.83
N SER A 318 15.11 30.17 -2.56
CA SER A 318 14.48 30.19 -1.23
C SER A 318 14.23 28.77 -0.69
N PRO A 319 14.27 28.54 0.64
CA PRO A 319 13.87 27.26 1.26
C PRO A 319 12.43 26.85 0.94
N ILE A 320 11.59 27.79 0.47
CA ILE A 320 10.23 27.55 -0.03
C ILE A 320 10.19 26.49 -1.16
N ALA A 321 11.28 26.33 -1.93
CA ALA A 321 11.38 25.31 -2.97
C ALA A 321 11.12 23.89 -2.45
N LEU A 322 11.63 23.56 -1.26
CA LEU A 322 11.45 22.23 -0.66
C LEU A 322 9.97 21.95 -0.37
N LEU A 323 9.24 22.93 0.14
CA LEU A 323 7.81 22.82 0.43
C LEU A 323 7.01 22.57 -0.86
N TYR A 324 7.37 23.24 -1.97
CA TYR A 324 6.75 22.98 -3.27
C TYR A 324 7.07 21.60 -3.83
N TYR A 325 8.29 21.08 -3.64
CA TYR A 325 8.59 19.69 -4.01
C TYR A 325 7.72 18.69 -3.22
N ARG A 326 7.45 18.98 -1.95
CA ARG A 326 6.56 18.14 -1.12
C ARG A 326 5.09 18.26 -1.54
N LEU A 327 4.61 19.46 -1.87
CA LEU A 327 3.26 19.66 -2.40
C LEU A 327 3.07 18.97 -3.76
N PHE A 328 4.10 18.98 -4.61
CA PHE A 328 4.07 18.23 -5.87
C PHE A 328 3.96 16.72 -5.63
N ASP A 329 4.71 16.14 -4.69
CA ASP A 329 4.58 14.74 -4.31
C ASP A 329 3.17 14.40 -3.76
N VAL A 330 2.55 15.34 -3.03
CA VAL A 330 1.14 15.21 -2.61
C VAL A 330 0.20 15.15 -3.82
N SER A 331 0.36 16.06 -4.79
CA SER A 331 -0.45 16.08 -6.01
C SER A 331 -0.30 14.81 -6.83
N VAL A 332 0.91 14.29 -6.98
CA VAL A 332 1.18 13.00 -7.66
C VAL A 332 0.42 11.86 -7.01
N ARG A 333 0.42 11.78 -5.67
CA ARG A 333 -0.31 10.73 -4.95
C ARG A 333 -1.82 10.85 -5.10
N LEU A 334 -2.36 12.07 -5.10
CA LEU A 334 -3.78 12.31 -5.36
C LEU A 334 -4.16 11.89 -6.77
N HIS A 335 -3.30 12.17 -7.75
CA HIS A 335 -3.49 11.71 -9.13
C HIS A 335 -3.48 10.19 -9.24
N GLU A 336 -2.47 9.53 -8.68
CA GLU A 336 -2.39 8.06 -8.63
C GLU A 336 -3.61 7.43 -7.92
N ALA A 337 -4.12 8.09 -6.87
CA ALA A 337 -5.32 7.67 -6.16
C ALA A 337 -6.59 7.80 -7.03
N ALA A 338 -6.77 8.94 -7.70
CA ALA A 338 -7.91 9.20 -8.58
C ALA A 338 -7.95 8.21 -9.75
N ARG A 339 -6.78 7.96 -10.39
CA ARG A 339 -6.66 6.99 -11.47
C ARG A 339 -6.89 5.55 -11.02
N SER A 340 -6.40 5.18 -9.83
CA SER A 340 -6.70 3.88 -9.26
C SER A 340 -8.21 3.70 -9.03
N LEU A 341 -8.94 4.74 -8.59
CA LEU A 341 -10.40 4.65 -8.47
C LEU A 341 -11.10 4.55 -9.83
N ALA A 342 -10.60 5.25 -10.85
CA ALA A 342 -11.12 5.11 -12.22
C ALA A 342 -11.02 3.66 -12.70
N GLN A 343 -9.84 3.06 -12.59
CA GLN A 343 -9.61 1.66 -12.94
C GLN A 343 -10.48 0.70 -12.12
N MET A 344 -10.65 0.96 -10.81
CA MET A 344 -11.57 0.18 -9.99
C MET A 344 -13.00 0.19 -10.54
N VAL A 345 -13.49 1.36 -10.98
CA VAL A 345 -14.83 1.49 -11.54
C VAL A 345 -14.94 0.88 -12.92
N ASP A 346 -13.96 1.08 -13.80
CA ASP A 346 -13.92 0.46 -15.13
C ASP A 346 -13.95 -1.07 -15.01
N MET A 347 -13.15 -1.62 -14.10
CA MET A 347 -13.18 -3.04 -13.74
C MET A 347 -14.52 -3.48 -13.17
N HIS A 348 -15.13 -2.68 -12.30
CA HIS A 348 -16.43 -3.02 -11.74
C HIS A 348 -17.49 -3.06 -12.84
N ASN A 349 -17.48 -2.10 -13.77
CA ASN A 349 -18.43 -2.00 -14.88
C ASN A 349 -18.24 -3.12 -15.90
N ILE A 350 -17.01 -3.42 -16.31
CA ILE A 350 -16.68 -4.55 -17.20
C ILE A 350 -17.07 -5.87 -16.51
N GLY A 351 -16.80 -5.99 -15.22
CA GLY A 351 -17.21 -7.14 -14.41
C GLY A 351 -18.72 -7.34 -14.46
N LEU A 352 -19.54 -6.31 -14.25
CA LEU A 352 -21.01 -6.42 -14.31
C LEU A 352 -21.51 -6.97 -15.66
N GLN A 353 -20.80 -6.70 -16.75
CA GLN A 353 -21.16 -7.15 -18.10
C GLN A 353 -20.64 -8.56 -18.42
N HIS A 354 -19.51 -8.98 -17.83
CA HIS A 354 -18.78 -10.20 -18.21
C HIS A 354 -18.59 -11.20 -17.04
N TYR A 355 -19.27 -11.03 -15.91
CA TYR A 355 -19.14 -11.93 -14.74
C TYR A 355 -19.58 -13.38 -15.04
N SER A 356 -20.34 -13.61 -16.11
CA SER A 356 -20.67 -14.94 -16.63
C SER A 356 -19.46 -15.67 -17.24
N HIS A 357 -18.38 -14.93 -17.54
CA HIS A 357 -17.11 -15.45 -18.06
C HIS A 357 -15.94 -14.94 -17.20
N PRO A 358 -15.75 -15.46 -15.97
CA PRO A 358 -14.70 -15.01 -15.06
C PRO A 358 -13.29 -15.12 -15.65
N GLU A 359 -13.05 -16.08 -16.53
CA GLU A 359 -11.76 -16.25 -17.21
C GLU A 359 -11.45 -15.04 -18.10
N ASP A 360 -12.42 -14.57 -18.88
CA ASP A 360 -12.28 -13.38 -19.72
C ASP A 360 -12.09 -12.11 -18.89
N TYR A 361 -12.80 -12.00 -17.76
CA TYR A 361 -12.62 -10.90 -16.81
C TYR A 361 -11.18 -10.89 -16.24
N TRP A 362 -10.66 -12.05 -15.85
CA TRP A 362 -9.31 -12.15 -15.29
C TRP A 362 -8.24 -11.91 -16.34
N MET A 363 -8.43 -12.38 -17.60
CA MET A 363 -7.52 -12.08 -18.70
C MET A 363 -7.41 -10.57 -18.96
N HIS A 364 -8.52 -9.82 -18.91
CA HIS A 364 -8.52 -8.38 -19.16
C HIS A 364 -7.75 -7.56 -18.10
N PHE A 365 -7.59 -8.09 -16.90
CA PHE A 365 -6.96 -7.39 -15.77
C PHE A 365 -5.80 -8.16 -15.16
N ASP A 366 -5.20 -9.07 -15.94
CA ASP A 366 -4.08 -9.90 -15.55
C ASP A 366 -4.26 -10.57 -14.17
N GLY A 367 -5.48 -11.06 -13.89
CA GLY A 367 -5.84 -11.74 -12.64
C GLY A 367 -5.97 -10.82 -11.41
N LEU A 368 -5.91 -9.49 -11.56
CA LEU A 368 -6.30 -8.57 -10.49
C LEU A 368 -7.82 -8.38 -10.43
N ASN A 369 -8.32 -7.96 -9.27
CA ASN A 369 -9.72 -7.59 -9.11
C ASN A 369 -9.86 -6.09 -8.77
N TYR A 370 -11.07 -5.54 -8.90
CA TYR A 370 -11.32 -4.12 -8.64
C TYR A 370 -10.86 -3.66 -7.25
N ARG A 371 -10.88 -4.56 -6.25
CA ARG A 371 -10.47 -4.22 -4.87
C ARG A 371 -8.99 -3.92 -4.79
N TYR A 372 -8.14 -4.54 -5.61
CA TYR A 372 -6.72 -4.18 -5.68
C TYR A 372 -6.56 -2.67 -5.95
N PHE A 373 -7.32 -2.12 -6.90
CA PHE A 373 -7.23 -0.71 -7.27
C PHE A 373 -7.83 0.21 -6.21
N LEU A 374 -8.92 -0.19 -5.55
CA LEU A 374 -9.46 0.52 -4.40
C LEU A 374 -8.44 0.62 -3.25
N LEU A 375 -7.80 -0.50 -2.92
CA LEU A 375 -6.80 -0.59 -1.85
C LEU A 375 -5.53 0.17 -2.21
N SER A 376 -5.15 0.14 -3.50
CA SER A 376 -4.10 0.99 -4.05
C SER A 376 -4.42 2.47 -3.79
N SER A 377 -5.62 2.93 -4.14
CA SER A 377 -6.05 4.31 -3.91
C SER A 377 -6.03 4.68 -2.42
N LEU A 378 -6.56 3.81 -1.55
CA LEU A 378 -6.58 3.99 -0.10
C LEU A 378 -5.16 4.20 0.47
N LEU A 379 -4.17 3.45 0.00
CA LEU A 379 -2.78 3.60 0.40
C LEU A 379 -2.22 4.99 0.04
N ARG A 380 -2.55 5.52 -1.15
CA ARG A 380 -2.06 6.83 -1.62
C ARG A 380 -2.65 7.95 -0.80
N ILE A 381 -3.97 7.94 -0.62
CA ILE A 381 -4.66 8.98 0.16
C ILE A 381 -4.15 9.01 1.60
N TYR A 382 -3.87 7.85 2.19
CA TYR A 382 -3.27 7.87 3.51
C TYR A 382 -1.87 8.50 3.50
N SER A 383 -1.04 8.10 2.55
CA SER A 383 0.33 8.61 2.42
C SER A 383 0.36 10.12 2.08
N VAL A 384 -0.72 10.68 1.53
CA VAL A 384 -0.89 12.13 1.37
C VAL A 384 -0.88 12.84 2.73
N TYR A 385 -1.55 12.30 3.75
CA TYR A 385 -1.57 12.95 5.07
C TYR A 385 -0.20 12.97 5.74
N ASP A 386 0.60 11.90 5.62
CA ASP A 386 1.96 11.89 6.17
C ASP A 386 2.85 12.95 5.51
N LYS A 387 2.66 13.21 4.20
CA LYS A 387 3.38 14.29 3.51
C LYS A 387 2.87 15.67 3.88
N ILE A 388 1.56 15.84 3.96
CA ILE A 388 0.97 17.08 4.44
C ILE A 388 1.43 17.38 5.86
N ALA A 389 1.55 16.37 6.73
CA ALA A 389 2.06 16.53 8.08
C ALA A 389 3.46 17.14 8.08
N ILE A 390 4.34 16.70 7.18
CA ILE A 390 5.69 17.25 7.03
C ILE A 390 5.66 18.66 6.45
N VAL A 391 4.82 18.93 5.44
CA VAL A 391 4.62 20.27 4.90
C VAL A 391 4.17 21.24 6.00
N ILE A 392 3.23 20.83 6.84
CA ILE A 392 2.74 21.63 7.97
C ILE A 392 3.82 21.81 9.05
N GLN A 393 4.60 20.77 9.36
CA GLN A 393 5.74 20.87 10.28
C GLN A 393 6.77 21.89 9.80
N GLU A 394 7.12 21.85 8.53
CA GLU A 394 8.09 22.77 7.92
C GLU A 394 7.51 24.18 7.74
N LEU A 395 6.24 24.31 7.38
CA LEU A 395 5.55 25.60 7.22
C LEU A 395 5.47 26.39 8.53
N PHE A 396 5.28 25.71 9.66
CA PHE A 396 5.17 26.33 10.99
C PHE A 396 6.41 26.11 11.86
N GLU A 397 7.48 25.53 11.31
CA GLU A 397 8.74 25.23 12.00
C GLU A 397 8.56 24.47 13.33
N VAL A 398 7.63 23.52 13.39
CA VAL A 398 7.32 22.72 14.59
C VAL A 398 7.93 21.32 14.54
N ASN A 399 8.28 20.76 15.71
CA ASN A 399 8.88 19.43 15.82
C ASN A 399 8.09 18.50 16.77
N PRO A 400 6.95 17.94 16.32
CA PRO A 400 6.14 17.06 17.14
C PRO A 400 6.84 15.72 17.40
N ASN A 401 6.69 15.21 18.63
CA ASN A 401 7.18 13.87 19.00
C ASN A 401 6.56 12.75 18.13
N ARG A 402 5.32 12.95 17.66
CA ARG A 402 4.63 12.05 16.73
C ARG A 402 4.51 12.72 15.37
N LYS A 403 5.33 12.28 14.41
CA LYS A 403 5.36 12.81 13.03
C LYS A 403 4.26 12.24 12.12
N THR A 404 3.05 12.04 12.66
CA THR A 404 1.86 11.71 11.86
C THR A 404 1.03 12.96 11.65
N PHE A 405 0.08 12.92 10.71
CA PHE A 405 -0.86 14.02 10.51
C PHE A 405 -1.61 14.41 11.79
N GLU A 406 -2.19 13.43 12.48
CA GLU A 406 -2.92 13.66 13.72
C GLU A 406 -2.01 14.16 14.84
N GLY A 407 -0.80 13.59 14.95
CA GLY A 407 0.18 14.00 15.96
C GLY A 407 0.69 15.43 15.74
N THR A 408 0.85 15.84 14.48
CA THR A 408 1.23 17.21 14.10
C THR A 408 0.12 18.19 14.45
N ILE A 409 -1.13 17.89 14.09
CA ILE A 409 -2.27 18.77 14.37
C ILE A 409 -2.50 18.90 15.88
N GLU A 410 -2.45 17.78 16.61
CA GLU A 410 -2.58 17.76 18.05
C GLU A 410 -1.50 18.61 18.72
N TYR A 411 -0.24 18.47 18.28
CA TYR A 411 0.87 19.29 18.78
C TYR A 411 0.62 20.78 18.60
N ILE A 412 0.30 21.22 17.37
CA ILE A 412 0.09 22.64 17.07
C ILE A 412 -1.10 23.18 17.87
N ARG A 413 -2.20 22.42 17.96
CA ARG A 413 -3.38 22.82 18.72
C ARG A 413 -3.08 23.02 20.21
N LEU A 414 -2.24 22.18 20.80
CA LEU A 414 -1.95 22.20 22.23
C LEU A 414 -0.85 23.20 22.60
N ASN A 415 0.16 23.36 21.76
CA ASN A 415 1.36 24.14 22.09
C ASN A 415 1.44 25.49 21.35
N GLU A 416 0.79 25.63 20.19
CA GLU A 416 0.94 26.78 19.29
C GLU A 416 -0.41 27.43 18.96
N LYS A 417 -1.00 28.11 19.96
CA LYS A 417 -2.38 28.69 19.86
C LYS A 417 -2.56 29.63 18.66
N PHE A 418 -1.53 30.41 18.31
CA PHE A 418 -1.58 31.33 17.18
C PHE A 418 -1.71 30.55 15.85
N TYR A 419 -0.84 29.58 15.60
CA TYR A 419 -0.88 28.77 14.38
C TYR A 419 -2.17 27.97 14.25
N SER A 420 -2.76 27.52 15.37
CA SER A 420 -4.06 26.83 15.36
C SER A 420 -5.21 27.67 14.78
N GLY A 421 -5.09 29.00 14.75
CA GLY A 421 -6.08 29.91 14.17
C GLY A 421 -5.92 30.16 12.67
N LEU A 422 -4.79 29.74 12.08
CA LEU A 422 -4.46 30.02 10.69
C LEU A 422 -5.24 29.13 9.71
N PRO A 423 -5.51 29.59 8.47
CA PRO A 423 -6.34 28.88 7.51
C PRO A 423 -5.92 27.42 7.24
N PRO A 424 -4.61 27.10 7.01
CA PRO A 424 -4.20 25.71 6.81
C PRO A 424 -4.55 24.81 8.00
N MET A 425 -4.38 25.30 9.24
CA MET A 425 -4.70 24.55 10.45
C MET A 425 -6.20 24.38 10.67
N LYS A 426 -7.03 25.37 10.31
CA LYS A 426 -8.49 25.21 10.34
C LYS A 426 -8.97 24.11 9.40
N ILE A 427 -8.38 24.00 8.21
CA ILE A 427 -8.70 22.95 7.26
C ILE A 427 -8.19 21.59 7.74
N CYS A 428 -6.97 21.50 8.29
CA CYS A 428 -6.45 20.28 8.92
C CYS A 428 -7.39 19.75 10.02
N ASN A 429 -7.87 20.61 10.91
CA ASN A 429 -8.84 20.23 11.95
C ASN A 429 -10.18 19.74 11.35
N ARG A 430 -10.68 20.41 10.29
CA ARG A 430 -11.86 19.95 9.55
C ARG A 430 -11.65 18.56 8.97
N ILE A 431 -10.51 18.29 8.33
CA ILE A 431 -10.14 16.96 7.81
C ILE A 431 -10.17 15.92 8.93
N GLN A 432 -9.46 16.15 10.04
CA GLN A 432 -9.35 15.19 11.14
C GLN A 432 -10.71 14.88 11.79
N SER A 433 -11.62 15.87 11.85
CA SER A 433 -12.97 15.70 12.39
C SER A 433 -13.95 15.01 11.44
N ASN A 434 -13.65 14.98 10.13
CA ASN A 434 -14.53 14.49 9.08
C ASN A 434 -14.74 12.96 9.18
N SER A 435 -15.96 12.50 8.93
CA SER A 435 -16.31 11.07 8.93
C SER A 435 -15.56 10.29 7.85
N ALA A 436 -15.33 10.88 6.67
CA ALA A 436 -14.58 10.27 5.58
C ALA A 436 -13.13 9.98 5.98
N PHE A 437 -12.48 10.90 6.69
CA PHE A 437 -11.13 10.67 7.24
C PHE A 437 -11.10 9.47 8.18
N LYS A 438 -12.08 9.37 9.10
CA LYS A 438 -12.19 8.24 10.03
C LYS A 438 -12.42 6.90 9.31
N VAL A 439 -13.20 6.90 8.23
CA VAL A 439 -13.42 5.72 7.38
C VAL A 439 -12.13 5.30 6.68
N ILE A 440 -11.41 6.24 6.05
CA ILE A 440 -10.10 5.98 5.41
C ILE A 440 -9.11 5.41 6.43
N TYR A 441 -8.97 6.06 7.59
CA TYR A 441 -8.04 5.65 8.64
C TYR A 441 -8.35 4.22 9.13
N LYS A 442 -9.62 3.96 9.47
CA LYS A 442 -10.06 2.63 9.92
C LYS A 442 -9.85 1.57 8.82
N SER A 443 -10.16 1.89 7.58
CA SER A 443 -10.06 0.94 6.46
C SER A 443 -8.61 0.61 6.13
N ARG A 444 -7.69 1.58 6.26
CA ARG A 444 -6.25 1.30 6.18
C ARG A 444 -5.81 0.39 7.32
N GLN A 445 -6.15 0.74 8.55
CA GLN A 445 -5.79 -0.08 9.72
C GLN A 445 -6.33 -1.49 9.57
N ASN A 446 -7.53 -1.63 9.03
CA ASN A 446 -8.08 -2.93 8.68
C ASN A 446 -7.18 -3.59 7.63
N HIS A 447 -7.06 -3.04 6.43
CA HIS A 447 -6.31 -3.67 5.35
C HIS A 447 -4.84 -4.04 5.69
N PHE A 448 -4.16 -3.22 6.48
CA PHE A 448 -2.75 -3.44 6.85
C PHE A 448 -2.55 -4.31 8.08
N HIS A 449 -3.46 -4.24 9.06
CA HIS A 449 -3.26 -4.85 10.38
C HIS A 449 -4.36 -5.82 10.82
N LEU A 450 -5.55 -5.78 10.20
CA LEU A 450 -6.65 -6.71 10.46
C LEU A 450 -6.97 -7.53 9.21
N LEU A 451 -6.92 -8.84 9.37
CA LEU A 451 -7.25 -9.79 8.30
C LEU A 451 -8.57 -9.43 7.61
N THR A 452 -8.50 -9.07 6.34
CA THR A 452 -9.64 -8.94 5.46
C THR A 452 -9.84 -10.29 4.77
N THR A 453 -10.61 -11.17 5.40
CA THR A 453 -10.84 -12.52 4.86
C THR A 453 -11.47 -12.44 3.47
N GLN A 454 -10.93 -13.17 2.51
CA GLN A 454 -11.54 -13.22 1.17
C GLN A 454 -12.65 -14.26 1.10
N ASN A 455 -12.59 -15.35 1.87
CA ASN A 455 -13.63 -16.39 1.81
C ASN A 455 -14.66 -16.35 2.97
N VAL A 456 -14.36 -15.71 4.10
CA VAL A 456 -15.23 -15.79 5.30
C VAL A 456 -16.27 -14.66 5.39
N LEU A 457 -16.01 -13.51 4.77
CA LEU A 457 -16.94 -12.38 4.77
C LEU A 457 -17.92 -12.48 3.60
N SER A 458 -19.20 -12.21 3.86
CA SER A 458 -20.24 -12.23 2.82
C SER A 458 -19.95 -11.21 1.71
N LYS A 459 -20.38 -11.53 0.49
CA LYS A 459 -20.22 -10.65 -0.68
C LYS A 459 -20.81 -9.25 -0.41
N THR A 460 -22.01 -9.20 0.16
CA THR A 460 -22.71 -7.96 0.51
C THR A 460 -21.93 -7.09 1.51
N TYR A 461 -21.27 -7.70 2.51
CA TYR A 461 -20.41 -6.96 3.43
C TYR A 461 -19.27 -6.26 2.68
N LYS A 462 -18.57 -7.00 1.82
CA LYS A 462 -17.42 -6.48 1.07
C LYS A 462 -17.84 -5.33 0.17
N GLU A 463 -18.92 -5.48 -0.59
CA GLU A 463 -19.45 -4.43 -1.48
C GLU A 463 -19.79 -3.14 -0.73
N VAL A 464 -20.43 -3.25 0.45
CA VAL A 464 -20.74 -2.08 1.28
C VAL A 464 -19.47 -1.40 1.77
N VAL A 465 -18.52 -2.16 2.33
CA VAL A 465 -17.27 -1.61 2.86
C VAL A 465 -16.44 -0.96 1.75
N ASP A 466 -16.26 -1.65 0.62
CA ASP A 466 -15.47 -1.16 -0.50
C ASP A 466 -16.08 0.13 -1.07
N SER A 467 -17.39 0.18 -1.17
CA SER A 467 -18.08 1.39 -1.60
C SER A 467 -18.01 2.52 -0.56
N GLU A 468 -18.14 2.25 0.74
CA GLU A 468 -17.94 3.27 1.80
C GLU A 468 -16.53 3.88 1.72
N VAL A 469 -15.50 3.05 1.44
CA VAL A 469 -14.12 3.49 1.24
C VAL A 469 -13.99 4.35 -0.02
N PHE A 470 -14.56 3.93 -1.14
CA PHE A 470 -14.57 4.69 -2.39
C PHE A 470 -15.09 6.11 -2.19
N HIS A 471 -16.26 6.26 -1.58
CA HIS A 471 -16.84 7.58 -1.32
C HIS A 471 -15.99 8.40 -0.35
N ALA A 472 -15.46 7.77 0.70
CA ALA A 472 -14.63 8.46 1.68
C ALA A 472 -13.37 9.05 1.04
N ILE A 473 -12.73 8.33 0.11
CA ILE A 473 -11.57 8.82 -0.64
C ILE A 473 -11.91 10.10 -1.41
N ILE A 474 -13.00 10.10 -2.18
CA ILE A 474 -13.40 11.25 -3.00
C ILE A 474 -13.75 12.45 -2.11
N GLU A 475 -14.60 12.24 -1.09
CA GLU A 475 -15.02 13.31 -0.18
C GLU A 475 -13.85 13.92 0.57
N ASN A 476 -12.90 13.10 1.01
CA ASN A 476 -11.73 13.62 1.70
C ASN A 476 -10.81 14.41 0.77
N SER A 477 -10.61 13.93 -0.46
CA SER A 477 -9.73 14.58 -1.45
C SER A 477 -10.15 16.03 -1.73
N LYS A 478 -11.45 16.34 -1.66
CA LYS A 478 -11.96 17.73 -1.78
C LYS A 478 -11.33 18.67 -0.74
N LEU A 479 -11.29 18.25 0.52
CA LEU A 479 -10.70 19.02 1.63
C LEU A 479 -9.17 19.07 1.54
N VAL A 480 -8.54 18.02 1.04
CA VAL A 480 -7.09 17.99 0.82
C VAL A 480 -6.69 19.02 -0.23
N TYR A 481 -7.41 19.13 -1.35
CA TYR A 481 -7.15 20.17 -2.33
C TYR A 481 -7.34 21.58 -1.77
N GLU A 482 -8.39 21.80 -0.95
CA GLU A 482 -8.60 23.07 -0.23
C GLU A 482 -7.39 23.42 0.67
N LEU A 483 -6.86 22.43 1.38
CA LEU A 483 -5.67 22.60 2.22
C LEU A 483 -4.43 22.94 1.38
N ILE A 484 -4.21 22.23 0.28
CA ILE A 484 -3.08 22.45 -0.63
C ILE A 484 -3.08 23.90 -1.16
N ASP A 485 -4.24 24.41 -1.60
CA ASP A 485 -4.35 25.79 -2.06
C ASP A 485 -4.13 26.81 -0.94
N SER A 486 -4.63 26.52 0.27
CA SER A 486 -4.39 27.38 1.42
C SER A 486 -2.90 27.44 1.79
N ILE A 487 -2.15 26.35 1.62
CA ILE A 487 -0.70 26.32 1.84
C ILE A 487 0.01 27.09 0.73
N ASP A 488 -0.33 26.87 -0.54
CA ASP A 488 0.25 27.59 -1.70
C ASP A 488 0.13 29.10 -1.54
N LEU A 489 -1.07 29.59 -1.19
CA LEU A 489 -1.29 31.01 -0.91
C LEU A 489 -0.41 31.54 0.22
N GLY A 490 -0.25 30.76 1.30
CA GLY A 490 0.64 31.11 2.40
C GLY A 490 2.10 31.23 1.97
N LEU A 491 2.58 30.29 1.16
CA LEU A 491 3.95 30.28 0.64
C LEU A 491 4.23 31.48 -0.27
N ILE A 492 3.28 31.84 -1.15
CA ILE A 492 3.38 33.02 -2.01
C ILE A 492 3.48 34.29 -1.16
N HIS A 493 2.62 34.44 -0.15
CA HIS A 493 2.68 35.60 0.74
C HIS A 493 4.00 35.68 1.51
N PHE A 494 4.53 34.55 2.00
CA PHE A 494 5.83 34.52 2.65
C PHE A 494 6.96 34.94 1.70
N HIS A 495 6.95 34.48 0.46
CA HIS A 495 7.92 34.91 -0.55
C HIS A 495 7.83 36.40 -0.83
N LEU A 496 6.63 36.93 -1.09
CA LEU A 496 6.43 38.35 -1.38
C LEU A 496 6.86 39.24 -0.21
N LEU A 497 6.55 38.86 1.03
CA LEU A 497 6.98 39.58 2.22
C LEU A 497 8.51 39.59 2.36
N ALA A 498 9.17 38.45 2.13
CA ALA A 498 10.63 38.35 2.18
C ALA A 498 11.30 39.21 1.08
N ASP A 499 10.75 39.20 -0.13
CA ASP A 499 11.24 40.02 -1.25
C ASP A 499 11.05 41.52 -1.01
N HIS A 500 9.96 41.91 -0.35
CA HIS A 500 9.72 43.30 0.04
C HIS A 500 10.64 43.79 1.16
N GLN A 501 11.08 42.93 2.08
CA GLN A 501 12.02 43.30 3.14
C GLN A 501 13.49 43.37 2.66
N ASN A 502 13.80 42.72 1.54
CA ASN A 502 15.14 42.69 0.94
C ASN A 502 15.35 43.75 -0.17
N LYS A 503 14.32 44.55 -0.47
CA LYS A 503 14.39 45.75 -1.33
C LYS A 503 14.33 47.00 -0.45
#